data_AF-A7XZL0-F1
#
_entry.id   AF-A7XZL0-F1
#
_cell.length_a   1.000
_cell.length_b   1.000
_cell.length_c   1.000
_cell.angle_alpha   90.00
_cell.angle_beta   90.00
_cell.angle_gamma   90.00
#
_symmetry.space_group_name_H-M   'P 1'
#
loop_
_entity.id
_entity.type
_entity.pdbx_description
1 polymer ?
#
loop_
_entity_poly.entity_id
_entity_poly.type
_entity_poly.pdbx_seq_one_letter_code
_entity_poly.pdbx_strand_id
1 'polypeptide(L)'
;MYAKLIVALSFVAVAFAGNVKFEDCGHHEVVKLNISQCADGVATCVLHKGKPLALDAEMISNQDTAKISVHLSAKVEGLEIPIPGVDRDGCKYVKCPVKKGEHLHLNYALTVPKLLPNLHNVEIGAKISGDHGLLACLRLHGDLSN
;
A
#
# COMPACT_ATOMS: atom_id res chain seq x y z
N MET A 1 14.76 -48.29 -24.68
CA MET A 1 14.86 -47.37 -23.52
C MET A 1 14.63 -45.96 -24.05
N TYR A 2 13.43 -45.39 -23.86
CA TYR A 2 13.17 -44.00 -24.23
C TYR A 2 12.79 -43.25 -22.96
N ALA A 3 13.69 -42.37 -22.51
CA ALA A 3 13.53 -41.59 -21.31
C ALA A 3 12.38 -40.59 -21.50
N LYS A 4 11.36 -40.67 -20.64
CA LYS A 4 10.27 -39.70 -20.57
C LYS A 4 10.84 -38.38 -20.04
N LEU A 5 10.92 -37.38 -20.90
CA LEU A 5 11.28 -36.02 -20.53
C LEU A 5 10.14 -35.41 -19.68
N ILE A 6 10.39 -35.22 -18.39
CA ILE A 6 9.47 -34.52 -17.49
C ILE A 6 9.66 -33.01 -17.74
N VAL A 7 8.71 -32.38 -18.41
CA VAL A 7 8.67 -30.92 -18.55
C VAL A 7 8.07 -30.36 -17.26
N ALA A 8 8.94 -29.85 -16.38
CA ALA A 8 8.54 -29.07 -15.22
C ALA A 8 8.11 -27.68 -15.68
N LEU A 9 6.79 -27.44 -15.72
CA LEU A 9 6.20 -26.13 -16.00
C LEU A 9 6.37 -25.25 -14.76
N SER A 10 7.44 -24.45 -14.73
CA SER A 10 7.67 -23.45 -13.70
C SER A 10 6.57 -22.38 -13.77
N PHE A 11 5.83 -22.22 -12.67
CA PHE A 11 4.93 -21.10 -12.46
C PHE A 11 5.75 -19.80 -12.52
N VAL A 12 5.65 -19.06 -13.62
CA VAL A 12 6.16 -17.69 -13.69
C VAL A 12 5.29 -16.88 -12.74
N ALA A 13 5.85 -16.52 -11.58
CA ALA A 13 5.28 -15.48 -10.75
C ALA A 13 5.33 -14.19 -11.57
N VAL A 14 4.17 -13.72 -12.04
CA VAL A 14 4.07 -12.42 -12.70
C VAL A 14 4.36 -11.38 -11.63
N ALA A 15 5.56 -10.81 -11.65
CA ALA A 15 5.88 -9.65 -10.85
C ALA A 15 5.05 -8.48 -11.40
N PHE A 16 4.01 -8.08 -10.66
CA PHE A 16 3.23 -6.88 -10.98
C PHE A 16 4.11 -5.65 -10.75
N ALA A 17 4.29 -4.84 -11.79
CA ALA A 17 5.06 -3.61 -11.79
C ALA A 17 4.28 -2.56 -12.61
N GLY A 18 3.17 -1.98 -12.18
CA GLY A 18 2.53 -1.93 -10.88
C GLY A 18 1.91 -0.57 -10.54
N ASN A 19 2.14 0.52 -11.30
CA ASN A 19 1.83 1.89 -10.86
C ASN A 19 0.31 2.17 -10.83
N VAL A 20 -0.27 2.25 -9.64
CA VAL A 20 -1.68 2.62 -9.41
C VAL A 20 -1.81 4.15 -9.47
N LYS A 21 -2.93 4.67 -9.98
CA LYS A 21 -3.21 6.11 -9.90
C LYS A 21 -3.61 6.47 -8.47
N PHE A 22 -2.94 7.48 -7.91
CA PHE A 22 -3.22 8.01 -6.59
C PHE A 22 -3.12 9.55 -6.60
N GLU A 23 -3.73 10.18 -5.61
CA GLU A 23 -3.56 11.57 -5.23
C GLU A 23 -2.60 11.64 -4.04
N ASP A 24 -1.55 12.45 -4.15
CA ASP A 24 -0.75 12.83 -2.99
C ASP A 24 -1.49 13.94 -2.21
N CYS A 25 -1.81 13.65 -0.95
CA CYS A 25 -2.53 14.55 -0.05
C CYS A 25 -1.62 15.21 1.00
N GLY A 26 -0.31 15.17 0.78
CA GLY A 26 0.74 15.77 1.60
C GLY A 26 1.41 16.91 0.85
N HIS A 27 2.72 16.79 0.62
CA HIS A 27 3.53 17.76 -0.10
C HIS A 27 4.32 17.11 -1.24
N HIS A 28 3.71 16.15 -1.94
CA HIS A 28 4.31 15.43 -3.08
C HIS A 28 5.48 14.54 -2.69
N GLU A 29 5.43 13.94 -1.51
CA GLU A 29 6.46 13.01 -1.05
C GLU A 29 6.32 11.62 -1.70
N VAL A 30 5.13 11.23 -2.16
CA VAL A 30 4.89 9.90 -2.74
C VAL A 30 5.26 9.89 -4.23
N VAL A 31 6.25 9.07 -4.57
CA VAL A 31 6.80 8.95 -5.93
C VAL A 31 6.08 7.86 -6.72
N LYS A 32 5.89 6.68 -6.10
CA LYS A 32 5.22 5.53 -6.73
C LYS A 32 4.40 4.77 -5.72
N LEU A 33 3.35 4.11 -6.22
CA LEU A 33 2.52 3.20 -5.45
C LEU A 33 2.14 2.00 -6.32
N ASN A 34 2.45 0.81 -5.81
CA ASN A 34 1.99 -0.45 -6.37
C ASN A 34 1.17 -1.21 -5.33
N ILE A 35 0.11 -1.87 -5.79
CA ILE A 35 -0.81 -2.61 -4.93
C ILE A 35 -1.13 -3.93 -5.62
N SER A 36 -0.86 -5.06 -4.95
CA SER A 36 -0.92 -6.39 -5.57
C SER A 36 -2.31 -6.81 -6.09
N GLN A 37 -3.38 -6.16 -5.63
CA GLN A 37 -4.76 -6.43 -6.06
C GLN A 37 -5.26 -5.45 -7.13
N CYS A 38 -4.48 -4.44 -7.49
CA CYS A 38 -4.84 -3.45 -8.51
C CYS A 38 -4.05 -3.74 -9.80
N ALA A 39 -4.71 -3.57 -10.95
CA ALA A 39 -4.02 -3.57 -12.22
C ALA A 39 -3.33 -2.22 -12.49
N ASP A 40 -2.33 -2.24 -13.34
CA ASP A 40 -1.52 -1.06 -13.67
C ASP A 40 -2.36 0.03 -14.33
N GLY A 41 -2.15 1.28 -13.91
CA GLY A 41 -2.82 2.45 -14.48
C GLY A 41 -4.32 2.54 -14.22
N VAL A 42 -4.88 1.63 -13.39
CA VAL A 42 -6.31 1.64 -13.05
C VAL A 42 -6.65 2.89 -12.23
N ALA A 43 -7.80 3.49 -12.53
CA ALA A 43 -8.32 4.65 -11.81
C ALA A 43 -9.07 4.28 -10.52
N THR A 44 -9.63 3.07 -10.48
CA THR A 44 -10.39 2.53 -9.34
C THR A 44 -9.85 1.15 -8.99
N CYS A 45 -9.45 0.94 -7.74
CA CYS A 45 -8.95 -0.36 -7.30
C CYS A 45 -9.96 -1.13 -6.45
N VAL A 46 -10.14 -2.43 -6.72
CA VAL A 46 -10.97 -3.31 -5.89
C VAL A 46 -10.09 -4.08 -4.92
N LEU A 47 -10.28 -3.84 -3.62
CA LEU A 47 -9.62 -4.57 -2.54
C LEU A 47 -10.54 -5.66 -2.00
N HIS A 48 -10.11 -6.90 -2.14
CA HIS A 48 -10.82 -8.09 -1.70
C HIS A 48 -10.53 -8.39 -0.23
N LYS A 49 -11.59 -8.40 0.58
CA LYS A 49 -11.57 -8.70 2.01
C LYS A 49 -11.21 -10.15 2.27
N GLY A 50 -10.41 -10.37 3.31
CA GLY A 50 -9.87 -11.68 3.66
C GLY A 50 -8.81 -12.21 2.70
N LYS A 51 -8.38 -11.40 1.72
CA LYS A 51 -7.28 -11.74 0.81
C LYS A 51 -6.00 -10.99 1.20
N PRO A 52 -4.83 -11.58 0.93
CA PRO A 52 -3.55 -10.90 1.13
C PRO A 52 -3.43 -9.72 0.17
N LEU A 53 -2.88 -8.62 0.68
CA LEU A 53 -2.61 -7.38 -0.03
C LEU A 53 -1.18 -6.97 0.27
N ALA A 54 -0.38 -6.77 -0.78
CA ALA A 54 0.94 -6.18 -0.68
C ALA A 54 0.90 -4.76 -1.28
N LEU A 55 1.43 -3.81 -0.52
CA LEU A 55 1.64 -2.42 -0.88
C LEU A 55 3.14 -2.20 -1.04
N ASP A 56 3.54 -1.55 -2.12
CA ASP A 56 4.90 -1.12 -2.37
C ASP A 56 4.84 0.37 -2.70
N ALA A 57 5.32 1.20 -1.78
CA ALA A 57 5.31 2.65 -1.94
C ALA A 57 6.74 3.19 -1.93
N GLU A 58 7.06 3.99 -2.93
CA GLU A 58 8.30 4.77 -3.00
C GLU A 58 7.99 6.21 -2.61
N MET A 59 8.74 6.75 -1.65
CA MET A 59 8.53 8.10 -1.12
C MET A 59 9.87 8.81 -0.87
N ILE A 60 9.86 10.14 -0.79
CA ILE A 60 11.03 10.92 -0.37
C ILE A 60 10.73 11.52 1.00
N SER A 61 11.56 11.24 2.00
CA SER A 61 11.34 11.77 3.35
C SER A 61 11.46 13.29 3.37
N ASN A 62 10.47 13.99 3.91
CA ASN A 62 10.50 15.45 4.07
C ASN A 62 11.18 15.90 5.38
N GLN A 63 11.57 14.96 6.24
CA GLN A 63 12.08 15.20 7.59
C GLN A 63 13.08 14.14 8.05
N ASP A 64 13.91 14.50 9.03
CA ASP A 64 14.65 13.53 9.84
C ASP A 64 13.65 12.90 10.83
N THR A 65 13.63 11.58 10.95
CA THR A 65 12.77 10.91 11.94
C THR A 65 13.34 9.58 12.40
N ALA A 66 13.23 9.31 13.70
CA ALA A 66 13.60 8.03 14.30
C ALA A 66 12.43 7.03 14.30
N LYS A 67 11.20 7.52 14.12
CA LYS A 67 9.98 6.70 14.03
C LYS A 67 9.22 6.94 12.74
N ILE A 68 8.51 5.92 12.28
CA ILE A 68 7.54 6.04 11.18
C ILE A 68 6.27 5.34 11.64
N SER A 69 5.14 6.01 11.52
CA SER A 69 3.83 5.43 11.80
C SER A 69 2.92 5.45 10.59
N VAL A 70 2.28 4.31 10.30
CA VAL A 70 1.40 4.11 9.14
C VAL A 70 -0.06 4.01 9.60
N HIS A 71 -0.94 4.79 8.98
CA HIS A 71 -2.38 4.79 9.26
C HIS A 71 -3.15 4.59 7.96
N LEU A 72 -3.86 3.46 7.86
CA LEU A 72 -4.72 3.15 6.72
C LEU A 72 -6.18 3.50 7.06
N SER A 73 -6.89 4.07 6.08
CA SER A 73 -8.28 4.50 6.23
C SER A 73 -9.06 4.28 4.93
N ALA A 74 -10.37 4.16 5.05
CA ALA A 74 -11.32 4.27 3.96
C ALA A 74 -12.32 5.39 4.30
N LYS A 75 -12.52 6.34 3.41
CA LYS A 75 -13.42 7.47 3.62
C LYS A 75 -14.65 7.33 2.71
N VAL A 76 -15.82 7.37 3.35
CA VAL A 76 -17.13 7.17 2.71
C VAL A 76 -17.98 8.39 3.00
N GLU A 77 -18.39 9.14 1.97
CA GLU A 77 -19.24 10.33 2.12
C GLU A 77 -18.74 11.34 3.19
N GLY A 78 -17.41 11.49 3.32
CA GLY A 78 -16.80 12.38 4.31
C GLY A 78 -16.44 11.72 5.64
N LEU A 79 -16.97 10.54 5.96
CA LEU A 79 -16.65 9.79 7.16
C LEU A 79 -15.38 8.95 6.97
N GLU A 80 -14.31 9.25 7.71
CA GLU A 80 -13.06 8.48 7.70
C GLU A 80 -13.16 7.26 8.64
N ILE A 81 -13.07 6.06 8.07
CA ILE A 81 -13.12 4.77 8.78
C ILE A 81 -11.69 4.20 8.82
N PRO A 82 -11.08 4.01 10.00
CA PRO A 82 -9.76 3.40 10.09
C PRO A 82 -9.81 1.92 9.73
N ILE A 83 -8.79 1.42 9.06
CA ILE A 83 -8.64 -0.02 8.77
C ILE A 83 -8.04 -0.70 10.00
N PRO A 84 -8.77 -1.59 10.70
CA PRO A 84 -8.30 -2.21 11.93
C PRO A 84 -7.27 -3.31 11.66
N GLY A 85 -6.46 -3.64 12.68
CA GLY A 85 -5.52 -4.77 12.64
C GLY A 85 -4.27 -4.55 11.78
N VAL A 86 -3.98 -3.30 11.41
CA VAL A 86 -2.78 -2.90 10.68
C VAL A 86 -1.64 -2.62 11.66
N ASP A 87 -0.46 -3.18 11.41
CA ASP A 87 0.77 -2.81 12.11
C ASP A 87 1.14 -1.36 11.75
N ARG A 88 1.12 -0.50 12.76
CA ARG A 88 1.34 0.93 12.55
C ARG A 88 2.81 1.29 12.59
N ASP A 89 3.72 0.37 12.91
CA ASP A 89 5.15 0.65 13.01
C ASP A 89 5.84 0.50 11.64
N GLY A 90 6.01 1.63 10.94
CA GLY A 90 6.67 1.67 9.64
C GLY A 90 8.15 1.34 9.70
N CYS A 91 8.81 1.47 10.85
CA CYS A 91 10.22 1.13 11.01
C CYS A 91 10.50 -0.39 10.98
N LYS A 92 9.45 -1.22 11.01
CA LYS A 92 9.58 -2.66 10.73
C LYS A 92 9.77 -2.97 9.25
N TYR A 93 9.41 -2.03 8.38
CA TYR A 93 9.40 -2.19 6.93
C TYR A 93 10.40 -1.27 6.23
N VAL A 94 10.84 -0.21 6.92
CA VAL A 94 11.86 0.74 6.46
C VAL A 94 12.94 0.84 7.51
N LYS A 95 14.21 0.97 7.11
CA LYS A 95 15.32 1.13 8.04
C LYS A 95 15.27 2.52 8.68
N CYS A 96 14.98 2.58 9.98
CA CYS A 96 15.05 3.79 10.78
C CYS A 96 16.41 3.91 11.52
N PRO A 97 16.86 5.13 11.88
CA PRO A 97 16.26 6.42 11.56
C PRO A 97 16.45 6.79 10.09
N VAL A 98 15.52 7.58 9.54
CA VAL A 98 15.59 8.08 8.17
C VAL A 98 15.97 9.57 8.15
N LYS A 99 16.62 10.00 7.07
CA LYS A 99 17.04 11.39 6.87
C LYS A 99 16.14 12.11 5.87
N LYS A 100 16.01 13.43 6.05
CA LYS A 100 15.35 14.28 5.06
C LYS A 100 16.02 14.14 3.69
N GLY A 101 15.21 13.99 2.65
CA GLY A 101 15.64 13.77 1.26
C GLY A 101 15.95 12.31 0.93
N GLU A 102 15.90 11.39 1.90
CA GLU A 102 16.15 9.97 1.66
C GLU A 102 14.97 9.32 0.92
N HIS A 103 15.28 8.47 -0.07
CA HIS A 103 14.29 7.64 -0.75
C HIS A 103 13.92 6.45 0.15
N LEU A 104 12.64 6.33 0.45
CA LEU A 104 12.05 5.29 1.28
C LEU A 104 11.28 4.32 0.40
N HIS A 105 11.54 3.03 0.58
CA HIS A 105 10.75 1.95 -0.01
C HIS A 105 9.98 1.25 1.10
N LEU A 106 8.67 1.48 1.16
CA LEU A 106 7.78 0.90 2.14
C LEU A 106 7.05 -0.30 1.52
N ASN A 107 7.51 -1.50 1.88
CA ASN A 107 6.94 -2.76 1.42
C ASN A 107 6.08 -3.36 2.52
N TYR A 108 4.78 -3.14 2.44
CA TYR A 108 3.84 -3.39 3.52
C TYR A 108 2.82 -4.47 3.11
N ALA A 109 2.75 -5.56 3.87
CA ALA A 109 1.83 -6.67 3.60
C ALA A 109 0.77 -6.77 4.70
N LEU A 110 -0.49 -6.91 4.31
CA LEU A 110 -1.61 -7.15 5.22
C LEU A 110 -2.64 -8.11 4.61
N THR A 111 -3.59 -8.56 5.44
CA THR A 111 -4.83 -9.15 4.94
C THR A 111 -5.93 -8.13 5.14
N VAL A 112 -6.69 -7.80 4.09
CA VAL A 112 -7.79 -6.84 4.19
C VAL A 112 -8.84 -7.39 5.17
N PRO A 113 -9.20 -6.68 6.26
CA PRO A 113 -10.07 -7.26 7.28
C PRO A 113 -11.49 -7.58 6.76
N LYS A 114 -11.99 -8.79 7.05
CA LYS A 114 -13.36 -9.22 6.69
C LYS A 114 -14.47 -8.44 7.41
N LEU A 115 -14.15 -7.82 8.55
CA LEU A 115 -15.08 -7.01 9.33
C LEU A 115 -15.51 -5.72 8.61
N LEU A 116 -14.72 -5.25 7.65
CA LEU A 116 -15.06 -4.07 6.87
C LEU A 116 -16.34 -4.32 6.04
N PRO A 117 -17.26 -3.35 5.98
CA PRO A 117 -18.42 -3.45 5.09
C PRO A 117 -17.98 -3.51 3.62
N ASN A 118 -18.87 -3.99 2.74
CA ASN A 118 -18.68 -3.76 1.32
C ASN A 118 -18.89 -2.27 1.06
N LEU A 119 -17.93 -1.64 0.40
CA LEU A 119 -17.94 -0.22 0.13
C LEU A 119 -17.60 0.01 -1.34
N HIS A 120 -18.34 0.90 -1.98
CA HIS A 120 -18.15 1.24 -3.39
C HIS A 120 -17.82 2.72 -3.53
N ASN A 121 -16.93 3.04 -4.46
CA ASN A 121 -16.52 4.42 -4.77
C ASN A 121 -16.01 5.19 -3.54
N VAL A 122 -15.17 4.55 -2.72
CA VAL A 122 -14.59 5.16 -1.51
C VAL A 122 -13.17 5.65 -1.76
N GLU A 123 -12.73 6.60 -0.94
CA GLU A 123 -11.33 7.03 -0.92
C GLU A 123 -10.56 6.14 0.06
N ILE A 124 -9.67 5.30 -0.45
CA ILE A 124 -8.73 4.52 0.35
C ILE A 124 -7.47 5.35 0.52
N GLY A 125 -7.02 5.56 1.76
CA GLY A 125 -5.88 6.43 2.04
C GLY A 125 -4.90 5.87 3.05
N ALA A 126 -3.65 6.29 2.90
CA ALA A 126 -2.58 6.05 3.86
C ALA A 126 -1.99 7.39 4.31
N LYS A 127 -1.95 7.61 5.63
CA LYS A 127 -1.21 8.71 6.26
C LYS A 127 0.01 8.13 6.95
N ILE A 128 1.18 8.68 6.63
CA ILE A 128 2.47 8.24 7.17
C ILE A 128 3.05 9.42 7.95
N SER A 129 3.38 9.20 9.21
CA SER A 129 3.86 10.25 10.12
C SER A 129 5.19 9.86 10.75
N GLY A 130 6.04 10.85 11.04
CA GLY A 130 7.26 10.68 11.82
C GLY A 130 7.26 11.56 13.07
N ASP A 131 8.44 11.92 13.54
CA ASP A 131 8.63 12.73 14.75
C ASP A 131 8.10 14.16 14.61
N HIS A 132 8.12 14.73 13.40
CA HIS A 132 7.71 16.11 13.15
C HIS A 132 6.37 16.23 12.40
N GLY A 133 5.55 15.17 12.47
CA GLY A 133 4.21 15.15 11.86
C GLY A 133 4.17 14.38 10.55
N LEU A 134 3.38 14.88 9.59
CA LEU A 134 3.09 14.19 8.33
C LEU A 134 4.37 14.04 7.48
N LEU A 135 4.74 12.80 7.22
CA LEU A 135 5.86 12.45 6.34
C LEU A 135 5.37 12.28 4.90
N ALA A 136 4.25 11.58 4.70
CA ALA A 136 3.63 11.37 3.39
C ALA A 136 2.14 11.06 3.53
N CYS A 137 1.37 11.35 2.49
CA CYS A 137 -0.07 11.07 2.44
C CYS A 137 -0.47 10.68 1.02
N LEU A 138 -1.22 9.59 0.87
CA LEU A 138 -1.81 9.19 -0.40
C LEU A 138 -3.28 8.82 -0.26
N ARG A 139 -4.04 9.05 -1.32
CA ARG A 139 -5.43 8.61 -1.50
C ARG A 139 -5.62 8.02 -2.89
N LEU A 140 -6.51 7.05 -3.00
CA LEU A 140 -6.96 6.49 -4.27
C LEU A 140 -8.44 6.12 -4.18
N HIS A 141 -9.12 6.18 -5.31
CA HIS A 141 -10.50 5.71 -5.38
C HIS A 141 -10.53 4.19 -5.52
N GLY A 142 -11.45 3.55 -4.82
CA GLY A 142 -11.56 2.11 -4.85
C GLY A 142 -12.81 1.56 -4.18
N ASP A 143 -12.90 0.24 -4.23
CA ASP A 143 -13.97 -0.55 -3.65
C ASP A 143 -13.38 -1.52 -2.63
N LEU A 144 -14.14 -1.81 -1.58
CA LEU A 144 -13.90 -2.92 -0.67
C LEU A 144 -14.98 -3.97 -0.91
N SER A 145 -14.58 -5.15 -1.38
CA SER A 145 -15.51 -6.23 -1.75
C SER A 145 -15.02 -7.58 -1.21
N ASN A 146 -15.81 -8.65 -1.35
CA ASN A 146 -15.42 -9.99 -0.91
C ASN A 146 -14.49 -10.71 -1.90
#